data_AF-A0A0B6WWF8-F1
#
_entry.id   AF-A0A0B6WWF8-F1
#
_cell.length_a   1.000
_cell.length_b   1.000
_cell.length_c   1.000
_cell.angle_alpha   90.00
_cell.angle_beta   90.00
_cell.angle_gamma   90.00
#
_symmetry.space_group_name_H-M   'P 1'
#
loop_
_entity.id
_entity.type
_entity.pdbx_description
1 polymer ?
#
loop_
_entity_poly.entity_id
_entity_poly.type
_entity_poly.pdbx_seq_one_letter_code
_entity_poly.pdbx_strand_id
1 'polypeptide(L)'
;MSIGAATAISLEERLKKIDHIQARRYAKLTGVAREIATEGILRHLRACDRMDVNPDVAAVREIIDDALNGRRVFAETLDDRYAA
;
A
#
# COMPACT_ATOMS: atom_id res chain seq x y z
N MET A 1 19.08 24.17 -14.54
CA MET A 1 19.12 23.91 -13.08
C MET A 1 18.24 22.69 -12.83
N SER A 2 18.83 21.51 -12.69
CA SER A 2 18.09 20.26 -12.46
C SER A 2 17.64 20.23 -11.01
N ILE A 3 16.33 20.29 -10.80
CA ILE A 3 15.73 20.22 -9.46
C ILE A 3 15.89 18.78 -8.98
N GLY A 4 16.57 18.60 -7.86
CA GLY A 4 16.91 17.30 -7.29
C GLY A 4 15.67 16.45 -7.04
N ALA A 5 15.59 15.32 -7.76
CA ALA A 5 14.76 14.21 -7.36
C ALA A 5 15.36 13.64 -6.07
N ALA A 6 14.91 14.16 -4.92
CA ALA A 6 15.02 13.41 -3.67
C ALA A 6 14.44 12.03 -3.96
N THR A 7 15.29 11.01 -3.89
CA THR A 7 15.01 9.62 -4.24
C THR A 7 13.73 9.16 -3.52
N ALA A 8 12.59 9.20 -4.22
CA ALA A 8 11.35 8.68 -3.70
C ALA A 8 11.53 7.17 -3.51
N ILE A 9 11.65 6.75 -2.26
CA ILE A 9 11.79 5.33 -1.89
C ILE A 9 10.62 4.57 -2.51
N SER A 10 10.92 3.51 -3.24
CA SER A 10 9.92 2.73 -3.96
C SER A 10 8.91 2.10 -2.98
N LEU A 11 7.70 1.77 -3.46
CA LEU A 11 6.71 1.08 -2.62
C LEU A 11 7.24 -0.25 -2.08
N GLU A 12 8.02 -0.97 -2.89
CA GLU A 12 8.67 -2.21 -2.45
C GLU A 12 9.65 -1.96 -1.28
N GLU A 13 10.48 -0.93 -1.35
CA GLU A 13 11.39 -0.58 -0.25
C GLU A 13 10.65 -0.10 0.99
N ARG A 14 9.53 0.61 0.82
CA ARG A 14 8.63 0.96 1.95
C ARG A 14 8.06 -0.30 2.59
N LEU A 15 7.62 -1.26 1.79
CA LEU A 15 7.13 -2.55 2.27
C LEU A 15 8.22 -3.36 2.98
N LYS A 16 9.48 -3.31 2.53
CA LYS A 16 10.59 -3.99 3.23
C LYS A 16 10.77 -3.51 4.67
N LYS A 17 10.45 -2.24 4.95
CA LYS A 17 10.47 -1.69 6.33
C LYS A 17 9.33 -2.21 7.21
N ILE A 18 8.27 -2.73 6.60
CA ILE A 18 7.08 -3.26 7.26
C ILE A 18 7.21 -4.78 7.42
N ASP A 19 7.39 -5.47 6.28
CA ASP A 19 7.60 -6.91 6.23
C ASP A 19 8.28 -7.31 4.90
N HIS A 20 9.39 -8.04 5.01
CA HIS A 20 10.13 -8.54 3.85
C HIS A 20 9.33 -9.59 3.04
N ILE A 21 8.43 -10.34 3.68
CA ILE A 21 7.63 -11.35 3.00
C ILE A 21 6.59 -10.67 2.10
N GLN A 22 5.83 -9.70 2.62
CA GLN A 22 4.85 -8.95 1.82
C GLN A 22 5.53 -8.14 0.72
N ALA A 23 6.71 -7.55 0.97
CA ALA A 23 7.48 -6.88 -0.07
C ALA A 23 7.80 -7.82 -1.24
N ARG A 24 8.24 -9.05 -0.94
CA ARG A 24 8.53 -10.06 -1.97
C ARG A 24 7.27 -10.54 -2.69
N ARG A 25 6.13 -10.66 -1.99
CA ARG A 25 4.85 -11.03 -2.61
C ARG A 25 4.37 -9.95 -3.57
N TYR A 26 4.41 -8.69 -3.13
CA TYR A 26 4.08 -7.53 -3.97
C TYR A 26 4.98 -7.44 -5.20
N ALA A 27 6.30 -7.63 -5.06
CA ALA A 27 7.26 -7.56 -6.16
C ALA A 27 6.98 -8.57 -7.29
N LYS A 28 6.32 -9.70 -6.97
CA LYS A 28 5.92 -10.72 -7.94
C LYS A 28 4.62 -10.40 -8.67
N LEU A 29 3.86 -9.40 -8.22
CA LEU A 29 2.62 -9.01 -8.87
C LEU A 29 2.90 -8.33 -10.22
N THR A 30 2.04 -8.59 -11.18
CA THR A 30 2.06 -7.98 -12.51
C THR A 30 0.65 -7.62 -12.97
N GLY A 31 0.56 -6.75 -13.98
CA GLY A 31 -0.71 -6.32 -14.56
C GLY A 31 -1.70 -5.75 -13.53
N VAL A 32 -2.97 -6.11 -13.71
CA VAL A 32 -4.09 -5.60 -12.90
C VAL A 32 -3.92 -5.90 -11.41
N ALA A 33 -3.41 -7.07 -11.04
CA ALA A 33 -3.18 -7.41 -9.63
C ALA A 33 -2.15 -6.46 -8.99
N ARG A 34 -1.11 -6.06 -9.73
CA ARG A 34 -0.14 -5.08 -9.25
C ARG A 34 -0.77 -3.71 -9.07
N GLU A 35 -1.60 -3.27 -10.01
CA GLU A 35 -2.29 -1.98 -9.94
C GLU A 35 -3.21 -1.91 -8.72
N ILE A 36 -4.05 -2.94 -8.52
CA ILE A 36 -4.96 -3.05 -7.38
C ILE A 36 -4.18 -3.03 -6.06
N ALA A 37 -3.14 -3.87 -5.93
CA ALA A 37 -2.35 -3.90 -4.72
C ALA A 37 -1.63 -2.57 -4.45
N THR A 38 -1.12 -1.91 -5.50
CA THR A 38 -0.44 -0.62 -5.38
C THR A 38 -1.38 0.44 -4.81
N GLU A 39 -2.59 0.54 -5.36
CA GLU A 39 -3.60 1.49 -4.91
C GLU A 39 -3.97 1.24 -3.44
N GLY A 40 -4.28 0.00 -3.09
CA GLY A 40 -4.66 -0.38 -1.73
C GLY A 40 -3.58 -0.11 -0.70
N ILE A 41 -2.34 -0.52 -0.99
CA ILE A 41 -1.21 -0.34 -0.06
C ILE A 41 -0.93 1.15 0.09
N LEU A 42 -0.93 1.95 -0.98
CA LEU A 42 -0.72 3.40 -0.86
C LEU A 42 -1.82 4.07 -0.01
N ARG A 43 -3.08 3.65 -0.17
CA ARG A 43 -4.19 4.14 0.66
C ARG A 43 -4.00 3.78 2.13
N HIS A 44 -3.66 2.52 2.43
CA HIS A 44 -3.35 2.05 3.78
C HIS A 44 -2.22 2.85 4.43
N LEU A 45 -1.09 3.00 3.72
CA LEU A 45 0.05 3.75 4.25
C LEU A 45 -0.28 5.23 4.50
N ARG A 46 -1.09 5.86 3.65
CA ARG A 46 -1.57 7.24 3.88
C ARG A 46 -2.52 7.33 5.06
N ALA A 47 -3.38 6.33 5.27
CA ALA A 47 -4.26 6.30 6.44
C ALA A 47 -3.46 6.15 7.73
N CYS A 48 -2.47 5.26 7.75
CA CYS A 48 -1.54 5.08 8.86
C CYS A 48 -0.79 6.38 9.18
N ASP A 49 -0.27 7.06 8.16
CA ASP A 49 0.41 8.36 8.30
C ASP A 49 -0.51 9.45 8.87
N ARG A 50 -1.75 9.56 8.37
CA ARG A 50 -2.76 10.51 8.88
C ARG A 50 -3.12 10.27 10.35
N MET A 51 -3.17 9.00 10.76
CA MET A 51 -3.57 8.59 12.11
C MET A 51 -2.39 8.48 13.09
N ASP A 52 -1.16 8.74 12.62
CA ASP A 52 0.08 8.54 13.39
C ASP A 52 0.20 7.11 13.98
N VAL A 53 -0.15 6.11 13.16
CA VAL A 53 -0.05 4.69 13.54
C VAL A 53 0.89 3.93 12.61
N ASN A 54 1.52 2.89 13.14
CA ASN A 54 2.36 2.01 12.32
C ASN A 54 1.50 1.15 11.38
N PRO A 55 1.90 0.98 10.12
CA PRO A 55 1.18 0.12 9.18
C PRO A 55 1.28 -1.35 9.59
N ASP A 56 0.12 -2.01 9.63
CA ASP A 56 0.02 -3.42 9.98
C ASP A 56 0.34 -4.35 8.79
N VAL A 57 1.09 -5.42 9.10
CA VAL A 57 1.48 -6.46 8.14
C VAL A 57 0.26 -7.26 7.67
N ALA A 58 -0.71 -7.54 8.55
CA ALA A 58 -1.89 -8.31 8.18
C ALA A 58 -2.77 -7.55 7.19
N ALA A 59 -2.98 -6.24 7.40
CA ALA A 59 -3.66 -5.38 6.42
C ALA A 59 -2.98 -5.37 5.04
N VAL A 60 -1.65 -5.26 4.98
CA VAL A 60 -0.91 -5.35 3.71
C VAL A 60 -1.09 -6.73 3.05
N ARG A 61 -1.06 -7.80 3.85
CA ARG A 61 -1.28 -9.17 3.36
C ARG A 61 -2.67 -9.31 2.73
N GLU A 62 -3.70 -8.83 3.40
CA GLU A 62 -5.09 -8.88 2.91
C GLU A 62 -5.26 -8.11 1.61
N ILE A 63 -4.68 -6.91 1.50
CA ILE A 63 -4.71 -6.13 0.26
C ILE A 63 -4.07 -6.89 -0.91
N ILE A 64 -2.94 -7.57 -0.67
CA ILE A 64 -2.28 -8.40 -1.70
C ILE A 64 -3.15 -9.61 -2.07
N ASP A 65 -3.78 -10.25 -1.09
CA ASP A 65 -4.67 -11.39 -1.31
C ASP A 65 -5.91 -10.99 -2.12
N ASP A 66 -6.53 -9.85 -1.80
CA ASP A 66 -7.66 -9.31 -2.55
C ASP A 66 -7.26 -8.94 -3.98
N ALA A 67 -6.10 -8.32 -4.15
CA ALA A 67 -5.58 -7.98 -5.48
C ALA A 67 -5.34 -9.21 -6.36
N LEU A 68 -4.83 -10.30 -5.79
CA LEU A 68 -4.67 -11.58 -6.48
C LEU A 68 -6.02 -12.20 -6.90
N ASN A 69 -7.08 -11.90 -6.15
CA ASN A 69 -8.44 -12.30 -6.48
C ASN A 69 -9.17 -11.28 -7.39
N GLY A 70 -8.49 -10.22 -7.84
CA GLY A 70 -9.09 -9.15 -8.65
C GLY A 70 -10.08 -8.26 -7.88
N ARG A 71 -10.07 -8.30 -6.54
CA ARG A 71 -10.94 -7.49 -5.68
C ARG A 71 -10.26 -6.18 -5.31
N ARG A 72 -10.93 -5.06 -5.56
CA ARG A 72 -10.55 -3.73 -5.05
C ARG A 72 -11.24 -3.46 -3.72
N VAL A 73 -10.93 -4.28 -2.72
CA VAL A 73 -11.45 -4.09 -1.36
C VAL A 73 -10.32 -3.51 -0.53
N PHE A 74 -10.41 -2.20 -0.28
CA PHE A 74 -9.52 -1.52 0.63
C PHE A 74 -10.42 -0.93 1.71
N ALA A 75 -10.16 -1.22 2.98
CA ALA A 75 -10.96 -0.68 4.07
C ALA A 75 -11.03 0.85 3.91
N GLU A 76 -12.23 1.37 3.63
CA GLU A 76 -12.51 2.76 3.93
C GLU A 76 -12.35 2.88 5.44
N THR A 77 -11.26 3.49 5.90
CA THR A 77 -11.29 4.01 7.27
C THR A 77 -12.51 4.92 7.32
N LEU A 78 -13.44 4.67 8.25
CA LEU A 78 -14.74 5.35 8.35
C LEU A 78 -14.69 6.88 8.25
N ASP A 79 -13.50 7.47 8.41
CA ASP A 79 -13.19 8.89 8.29
C ASP A 79 -13.45 9.52 6.91
N ASP A 80 -13.33 8.77 5.79
CA ASP A 80 -13.63 9.32 4.44
C ASP A 80 -15.12 9.66 4.26
N ARG A 81 -16.00 9.14 5.12
CA ARG A 81 -17.45 9.43 5.10
C ARG A 81 -17.86 10.61 5.98
N TYR A 82 -16.97 11.15 6.81
CA TYR A 82 -17.24 12.31 7.66
C TYR A 82 -16.63 13.63 7.15
N ALA A 83 -15.98 13.60 5.98
CA ALA A 83 -15.42 14.77 5.31
C ALA A 83 -16.22 15.21 4.07
N ALA A 84 -17.55 14.97 4.06
CA ALA A 84 -18.48 15.41 3.03
C ALA A 84 -19.56 16.34 3.61
#